data_AF-A0A5C5W3R8-F1
#
_entry.id   AF-A0A5C5W3R8-F1
#
_cell.length_a   1.000
_cell.length_b   1.000
_cell.length_c   1.000
_cell.angle_alpha   90.00
_cell.angle_beta   90.00
_cell.angle_gamma   90.00
#
_symmetry.space_group_name_H-M   'P 1'
#
loop_
_entity.id
_entity.type
_entity.pdbx_description
1 polymer ?
#
loop_
_entity_poly.entity_id
_entity_poly.type
_entity_poly.pdbx_seq_one_letter_code
_entity_poly.pdbx_strand_id
1 'polypeptide(L)'
;MTQLVARLVLSMLLLPLTGTLIVLSMLALAATGAGQPPILGLAAMWVVVYSFIGAYWIGVWRAVVRWTDSRRRQTAGAAALALAAGTLLATIIASAGAPVQFGMLIGGAVPPTLWVLATVLAWRETKQERIERLRAIGTGGVACPLCGYNMTGLREARCPECGASFTLDEFALMCSENRAEAARSGGGV
;
A
#
# COMPACT_ATOMS: atom_id res chain seq x y z
N MET A 1 6.89 8.09 -14.31
CA MET A 1 6.50 8.66 -12.99
C MET A 1 4.99 8.82 -12.77
N THR A 2 4.10 8.41 -13.69
CA THR A 2 2.65 8.71 -13.61
C THR A 2 1.84 7.75 -12.71
N GLN A 3 2.25 6.48 -12.60
CA GLN A 3 1.45 5.48 -11.87
C GLN A 3 1.47 5.65 -10.34
N LEU A 4 2.58 6.12 -9.76
CA LEU A 4 2.68 6.31 -8.31
C LEU A 4 1.83 7.51 -7.87
N VAL A 5 1.92 8.63 -8.61
CA VAL A 5 1.11 9.82 -8.37
C VAL A 5 -0.39 9.49 -8.46
N ALA A 6 -0.81 8.78 -9.52
CA ALA A 6 -2.21 8.38 -9.67
C ALA A 6 -2.73 7.54 -8.49
N ARG A 7 -1.92 6.64 -7.93
CA ARG A 7 -2.29 5.83 -6.75
C ARG A 7 -2.39 6.65 -5.48
N LEU A 8 -1.50 7.64 -5.29
CA LEU A 8 -1.59 8.54 -4.15
C LEU A 8 -2.88 9.38 -4.22
N VAL A 9 -3.21 9.90 -5.41
CA VAL A 9 -4.47 10.64 -5.63
C VAL A 9 -5.69 9.73 -5.38
N LEU A 10 -5.71 8.51 -5.90
CA LEU A 10 -6.77 7.54 -5.61
C LEU A 10 -6.86 7.23 -4.11
N SER A 11 -5.74 7.08 -3.42
CA SER A 11 -5.73 6.86 -1.97
C SER A 11 -6.32 8.05 -1.21
N MET A 12 -6.07 9.29 -1.67
CA MET A 12 -6.67 10.50 -1.09
C MET A 12 -8.18 10.58 -1.33
N LEU A 13 -8.69 10.01 -2.44
CA LEU A 13 -10.12 9.96 -2.74
C LEU A 13 -10.90 8.97 -1.87
N LEU A 14 -10.23 8.05 -1.17
CA LEU A 14 -10.90 7.10 -0.27
C LEU A 14 -11.70 7.81 0.83
N LEU A 15 -11.16 8.88 1.41
CA LEU A 15 -11.80 9.62 2.51
C LEU A 15 -13.09 10.33 2.09
N PRO A 16 -13.12 11.18 1.03
CA PRO A 16 -14.36 11.83 0.59
C PRO A 16 -15.38 10.79 0.10
N LEU A 17 -14.97 9.75 -0.63
CA LEU A 17 -15.90 8.71 -1.09
C LEU A 17 -16.55 7.95 0.07
N THR A 18 -15.77 7.62 1.10
CA THR A 18 -16.29 6.99 2.33
C THR A 18 -17.26 7.91 3.05
N GLY A 19 -16.94 9.21 3.17
CA GLY A 19 -17.84 10.20 3.76
C GLY A 19 -19.18 10.30 3.00
N THR A 20 -19.13 10.38 1.67
CA THR A 20 -20.33 10.37 0.82
C THR A 20 -21.16 9.09 1.04
N LEU A 21 -20.52 7.92 1.10
CA LEU A 21 -21.20 6.65 1.31
C LEU A 21 -21.90 6.60 2.68
N ILE A 22 -21.25 7.08 3.74
CA ILE A 22 -21.85 7.17 5.08
C ILE A 22 -23.07 8.11 5.07
N VAL A 23 -22.94 9.30 4.49
CA VAL A 23 -24.04 10.28 4.42
C VAL A 23 -25.22 9.73 3.62
N LEU A 24 -24.97 9.13 2.45
CA LEU A 24 -26.03 8.51 1.65
C LEU A 24 -26.72 7.36 2.38
N SER A 25 -25.97 6.54 3.12
CA SER A 25 -26.53 5.45 3.91
C SER A 25 -27.38 5.96 5.08
N MET A 26 -26.92 7.02 5.76
CA MET A 26 -27.69 7.69 6.82
C MET A 26 -28.98 8.31 6.28
N LEU A 27 -28.93 8.97 5.11
CA LEU A 27 -30.12 9.52 4.45
C LEU A 27 -31.11 8.41 4.05
N ALA A 28 -30.60 7.28 3.52
CA ALA A 28 -31.43 6.13 3.19
C ALA A 28 -32.13 5.54 4.43
N LEU A 29 -31.43 5.45 5.56
CA LEU A 29 -32.01 5.00 6.83
C LEU A 29 -33.06 6.00 7.35
N ALA A 30 -32.78 7.31 7.28
CA ALA A 30 -33.72 8.35 7.69
C ALA A 30 -35.00 8.35 6.84
N ALA A 31 -34.88 8.07 5.54
CA ALA A 31 -36.01 8.00 4.61
C ALA A 31 -36.99 6.85 4.92
N THR A 32 -36.60 5.86 5.74
CA THR A 32 -37.52 4.79 6.17
C THR A 32 -38.60 5.25 7.17
N GLY A 33 -38.51 6.48 7.70
CA GLY A 33 -39.51 7.05 8.61
C GLY A 33 -39.46 6.47 10.04
N ALA A 34 -38.52 5.57 10.34
CA ALA A 34 -38.27 5.10 11.69
C ALA A 34 -37.58 6.23 12.48
N GLY A 35 -38.29 6.81 13.47
CA GLY A 35 -37.78 7.95 14.25
C GLY A 35 -36.40 7.73 14.89
N GLN A 36 -36.03 6.47 15.19
CA GLN A 36 -34.67 6.07 15.51
C GLN A 36 -34.20 5.00 14.51
N PRO A 37 -32.96 5.10 13.98
CA PRO A 37 -32.45 4.08 13.07
C PRO A 37 -32.36 2.74 13.80
N PRO A 38 -32.91 1.65 13.23
CA PRO A 38 -32.80 0.33 13.82
C PRO A 38 -31.33 -0.08 13.91
N ILE A 39 -30.95 -0.76 15.00
CA ILE A 39 -29.57 -1.26 15.21
C ILE A 39 -29.09 -2.07 14.00
N LEU A 40 -29.96 -2.89 13.43
CA LEU A 40 -29.67 -3.68 12.24
C LEU A 40 -29.34 -2.79 11.03
N GLY A 41 -30.02 -1.65 10.86
CA GLY A 41 -29.74 -0.70 9.80
C GLY A 41 -28.37 -0.05 9.94
N LEU A 42 -27.99 0.33 11.17
CA LEU A 42 -26.65 0.85 11.47
C LEU A 42 -25.56 -0.20 11.25
N ALA A 43 -25.79 -1.45 11.67
CA ALA A 43 -24.86 -2.55 11.43
C ALA A 43 -24.69 -2.81 9.92
N ALA A 44 -25.78 -2.85 9.16
CA ALA A 44 -25.75 -3.03 7.71
C ALA A 44 -24.99 -1.90 7.00
N MET A 45 -25.20 -0.64 7.41
CA MET A 45 -24.41 0.48 6.91
C MET A 45 -22.91 0.24 7.12
N TRP A 46 -22.48 -0.13 8.32
CA TRP A 46 -21.05 -0.35 8.60
C TRP A 46 -20.48 -1.52 7.79
N VAL A 47 -21.23 -2.60 7.57
CA VAL A 47 -20.82 -3.69 6.67
C VAL A 47 -20.58 -3.18 5.26
N VAL A 48 -21.48 -2.33 4.73
CA VAL A 48 -21.31 -1.73 3.39
C VAL A 48 -20.06 -0.84 3.35
N VAL A 49 -19.87 0.01 4.36
CA VAL A 49 -18.70 0.91 4.46
C VAL A 49 -17.40 0.10 4.53
N TYR A 50 -17.32 -0.92 5.38
CA TYR A 50 -16.12 -1.75 5.52
C TYR A 50 -15.81 -2.53 4.25
N SER A 51 -16.84 -3.06 3.59
CA SER A 51 -16.70 -3.78 2.33
C SER A 51 -16.17 -2.85 1.23
N PHE A 52 -16.71 -1.63 1.14
CA PHE A 52 -16.24 -0.61 0.20
C PHE A 52 -14.79 -0.23 0.45
N ILE A 53 -14.43 0.16 1.69
CA ILE A 53 -13.07 0.56 2.05
C ILE A 53 -12.09 -0.59 1.78
N GLY A 54 -12.43 -1.80 2.21
CA GLY A 54 -11.61 -2.99 2.02
C GLY A 54 -11.35 -3.29 0.55
N ALA A 55 -12.41 -3.35 -0.26
CA ALA A 55 -12.31 -3.62 -1.70
C ALA A 55 -11.56 -2.51 -2.44
N TYR A 56 -11.86 -1.24 -2.14
CA TYR A 56 -11.19 -0.09 -2.75
C TYR A 56 -9.70 -0.08 -2.44
N TRP A 57 -9.35 -0.19 -1.15
CA TRP A 57 -7.97 -0.14 -0.68
C TRP A 57 -7.14 -1.30 -1.26
N ILE A 58 -7.66 -2.52 -1.22
CA ILE A 58 -7.00 -3.68 -1.85
C ILE A 58 -6.89 -3.49 -3.36
N GLY A 59 -7.94 -2.98 -4.03
CA GLY A 59 -7.94 -2.73 -5.48
C GLY A 59 -6.85 -1.76 -5.93
N VAL A 60 -6.64 -0.67 -5.19
CA VAL A 60 -5.59 0.33 -5.48
C VAL A 60 -4.18 -0.26 -5.32
N TRP A 61 -3.96 -1.08 -4.29
CA TRP A 61 -2.64 -1.54 -3.90
C TRP A 61 -2.28 -2.95 -4.38
N ARG A 62 -3.24 -3.75 -4.89
CA ARG A 62 -3.01 -5.17 -5.23
C ARG A 62 -1.88 -5.41 -6.22
N ALA A 63 -1.63 -4.46 -7.12
CA ALA A 63 -0.59 -4.56 -8.15
C ALA A 63 0.81 -4.16 -7.64
N VAL A 64 0.90 -3.48 -6.50
CA VAL A 64 2.18 -3.05 -5.90
C VAL A 64 2.63 -4.04 -4.84
N VAL A 65 1.68 -4.51 -4.05
CA VAL A 65 1.96 -5.41 -2.93
C VAL A 65 2.23 -6.80 -3.46
N ARG A 66 3.42 -7.34 -3.18
CA ARG A 66 3.70 -8.77 -3.38
C ARG A 66 2.94 -9.55 -2.31
N TRP A 67 1.82 -10.15 -2.69
CA TRP A 67 0.96 -10.90 -1.80
C TRP A 67 1.57 -12.25 -1.41
N THR A 68 2.36 -12.24 -0.34
CA THR A 68 2.82 -13.45 0.34
C THR A 68 1.77 -13.92 1.35
N ASP A 69 1.80 -15.20 1.73
CA ASP A 69 0.86 -15.74 2.73
C ASP A 69 1.02 -15.07 4.10
N SER A 70 2.24 -14.61 4.42
CA SER A 70 2.49 -13.81 5.62
C SER A 70 1.69 -12.50 5.60
N ARG A 71 1.76 -11.74 4.50
CA ARG A 71 1.00 -10.47 4.34
C ARG A 71 -0.50 -10.68 4.34
N ARG A 72 -0.99 -11.77 3.74
CA ARG A 72 -2.43 -12.13 3.78
C ARG A 72 -2.89 -12.37 5.21
N ARG A 73 -2.14 -13.18 5.97
CA ARG A 73 -2.43 -13.44 7.40
C ARG A 73 -2.35 -12.18 8.26
N GLN A 74 -1.33 -11.33 8.05
CA GLN A 74 -1.20 -10.05 8.76
C GLN A 74 -2.35 -9.09 8.44
N THR A 75 -2.78 -9.01 7.17
CA THR A 75 -3.89 -8.15 6.75
C THR A 75 -5.22 -8.62 7.35
N ALA A 76 -5.46 -9.94 7.37
CA ALA A 76 -6.64 -10.54 8.00
C ALA A 76 -6.61 -10.37 9.53
N GLY A 77 -5.46 -10.60 10.17
CA GLY A 77 -5.29 -10.39 11.61
C GLY A 77 -5.49 -8.94 12.01
N ALA A 78 -4.98 -7.98 11.22
CA ALA A 78 -5.22 -6.56 11.43
C ALA A 78 -6.71 -6.21 11.32
N ALA A 79 -7.45 -6.81 10.39
CA ALA A 79 -8.89 -6.59 10.27
C ALA A 79 -9.65 -7.09 11.51
N ALA A 80 -9.33 -8.30 11.98
CA ALA A 80 -9.93 -8.86 13.18
C ALA A 80 -9.64 -8.00 14.43
N LEU A 81 -8.38 -7.59 14.62
CA LEU A 81 -7.99 -6.73 15.74
C LEU A 81 -8.68 -5.36 15.68
N ALA A 82 -8.78 -4.76 14.49
CA ALA A 82 -9.43 -3.47 14.32
C ALA A 82 -10.95 -3.55 14.61
N LEU A 83 -11.62 -4.62 14.17
CA LEU A 83 -13.03 -4.89 14.50
C LEU A 83 -13.25 -5.09 16.00
N ALA A 84 -12.37 -5.86 16.66
CA ALA A 84 -12.41 -6.06 18.09
C ALA A 84 -12.24 -4.73 18.86
N ALA A 85 -11.29 -3.89 18.45
CA ALA A 85 -11.08 -2.56 19.04
C ALA A 85 -12.29 -1.64 18.89
N GLY A 86 -12.92 -1.60 17.70
CA GLY A 86 -14.14 -0.81 17.48
C GLY A 86 -15.32 -1.30 18.32
N THR A 87 -15.49 -2.61 18.43
CA THR A 87 -16.56 -3.25 19.23
C THR A 87 -16.37 -2.99 20.72
N LEU A 88 -15.13 -3.08 21.20
CA LEU A 88 -14.76 -2.76 22.57
C LEU A 88 -15.06 -1.29 22.88
N LEU A 89 -14.67 -0.37 22.00
CA LEU A 89 -14.95 1.05 22.20
C LEU A 89 -16.46 1.35 22.21
N ALA A 90 -17.23 0.77 21.30
CA ALA A 90 -18.69 0.91 21.28
C ALA A 90 -19.32 0.43 22.59
N THR A 91 -18.87 -0.71 23.10
CA THR A 91 -19.32 -1.28 24.38
C THR A 91 -18.98 -0.36 25.55
N ILE A 92 -17.76 0.19 25.61
CA ILE A 92 -17.33 1.13 26.64
C ILE A 92 -18.22 2.38 26.64
N ILE A 93 -18.45 2.98 25.46
CA ILE A 93 -19.31 4.16 25.31
C ILE A 93 -20.74 3.88 25.76
N ALA A 94 -21.32 2.74 25.36
CA ALA A 94 -22.65 2.34 25.78
C ALA A 94 -22.72 2.09 27.30
N SER A 95 -21.70 1.47 27.89
CA SER A 95 -21.63 1.21 29.33
C SER A 95 -21.51 2.49 30.17
N ALA A 96 -21.02 3.57 29.58
CA ALA A 96 -20.96 4.90 30.20
C ALA A 96 -22.31 5.67 30.15
N GLY A 97 -23.39 5.03 29.68
CA GLY A 97 -24.73 5.61 29.62
C GLY A 97 -25.05 6.39 28.34
N ALA A 98 -24.13 6.43 27.36
CA ALA A 98 -24.41 7.02 26.07
C ALA A 98 -25.37 6.16 25.23
N PRO A 99 -26.16 6.75 24.31
CA PRO A 99 -27.01 5.97 23.41
C PRO A 99 -26.20 4.95 22.61
N VAL A 100 -26.71 3.73 22.48
CA VAL A 100 -26.04 2.64 21.74
C VAL A 100 -25.70 3.05 20.31
N GLN A 101 -26.57 3.83 19.66
CA GLN A 101 -26.36 4.35 18.31
C GLN A 101 -25.10 5.24 18.24
N PHE A 102 -24.87 6.06 19.26
CA PHE A 102 -23.67 6.89 19.36
C PHE A 102 -22.42 6.02 19.55
N GLY A 103 -22.50 5.01 20.44
CA GLY A 103 -21.43 4.02 20.59
C GLY A 103 -21.09 3.30 19.29
N MET A 104 -22.10 2.87 18.53
CA MET A 104 -21.92 2.22 17.22
C MET A 104 -21.36 3.18 16.16
N LEU A 105 -21.72 4.45 16.18
CA LEU A 105 -21.20 5.45 15.23
C LEU A 105 -19.70 5.69 15.47
N ILE A 106 -19.32 5.95 16.72
CA ILE A 106 -17.90 6.20 17.08
C ILE A 106 -17.08 4.91 16.97
N GLY A 107 -17.58 3.82 17.54
CA GLY A 107 -16.92 2.51 17.50
C GLY A 107 -16.80 1.95 16.09
N GLY A 108 -17.73 2.27 15.19
CA GLY A 108 -17.67 1.84 13.79
C GLY A 108 -16.66 2.60 12.92
N ALA A 109 -16.30 3.84 13.29
CA ALA A 109 -15.26 4.59 12.58
C ALA A 109 -13.83 4.08 12.88
N VAL A 110 -13.65 3.39 14.02
CA VAL A 110 -12.34 2.91 14.48
C VAL A 110 -11.75 1.77 13.62
N PRO A 111 -12.49 0.68 13.32
CA PRO A 111 -11.97 -0.43 12.54
C PRO A 111 -11.33 -0.04 11.19
N PRO A 112 -11.98 0.73 10.31
CA PRO A 112 -11.37 1.07 9.01
C PRO A 112 -10.12 1.93 9.18
N THR A 113 -10.12 2.84 10.17
CA THR A 113 -8.96 3.70 10.46
C THR A 113 -7.76 2.88 10.92
N LEU A 114 -7.94 2.03 11.94
CA LEU A 114 -6.87 1.17 12.45
C LEU A 114 -6.40 0.15 11.41
N TRP A 115 -7.32 -0.42 10.63
CA TRP A 115 -6.99 -1.38 9.60
C TRP A 115 -6.16 -0.75 8.46
N VAL A 116 -6.52 0.44 7.98
CA VAL A 116 -5.73 1.15 6.96
C VAL A 116 -4.33 1.49 7.49
N LEU A 117 -4.21 2.00 8.72
CA LEU A 117 -2.90 2.28 9.32
C LEU A 117 -2.05 1.00 9.49
N ALA A 118 -2.66 -0.08 9.96
CA ALA A 118 -1.98 -1.36 10.12
C ALA A 118 -1.52 -1.95 8.77
N THR A 119 -2.33 -1.83 7.72
CA THR A 119 -1.96 -2.32 6.38
C THR A 119 -0.84 -1.50 5.75
N VAL A 120 -0.77 -0.18 5.96
CA VAL A 120 0.38 0.63 5.54
C VAL A 120 1.68 0.11 6.13
N LEU A 121 1.67 -0.32 7.39
CA LEU A 121 2.84 -0.91 8.06
C LEU A 121 3.13 -2.34 7.58
N ALA A 122 2.10 -3.19 7.50
CA ALA A 122 2.23 -4.59 7.10
C ALA A 122 2.66 -4.76 5.63
N TRP A 123 2.27 -3.82 4.76
CA TRP A 123 2.60 -3.85 3.34
C TRP A 123 3.92 -3.16 3.01
N ARG A 124 4.63 -2.62 4.01
CA ARG A 124 5.95 -2.04 3.81
C ARG A 124 6.89 -3.08 3.21
N GLU A 125 7.71 -2.64 2.26
CA GLU A 125 8.75 -3.47 1.66
C GLU A 125 9.72 -3.95 2.74
N THR A 126 9.94 -5.26 2.81
CA THR A 126 10.88 -5.82 3.78
C THR A 126 12.32 -5.57 3.31
N LYS A 127 13.28 -5.60 4.24
CA LYS A 127 14.71 -5.46 3.88
C LYS A 127 15.15 -6.52 2.87
N GLN A 128 14.64 -7.75 3.00
CA GLN A 128 14.93 -8.86 2.09
C GLN A 128 14.40 -8.59 0.69
N GLU A 129 13.12 -8.20 0.55
CA GLU A 129 12.53 -7.87 -0.75
C GLU A 129 13.28 -6.71 -1.43
N ARG A 130 13.69 -5.70 -0.65
CA ARG A 130 14.49 -4.60 -1.16
C ARG A 130 15.84 -5.09 -1.67
N ILE A 131 16.52 -5.95 -0.93
CA ILE A 131 17.80 -6.54 -1.34
C ILE A 131 17.62 -7.38 -2.60
N GLU A 132 16.58 -8.21 -2.67
CA GLU A 132 16.26 -9.01 -3.87
C GLU A 132 15.99 -8.12 -5.08
N ARG A 133 15.24 -7.03 -4.92
CA ARG A 133 15.01 -6.05 -5.99
C ARG A 133 16.32 -5.40 -6.43
N LEU A 134 17.14 -4.96 -5.48
CA LEU A 134 18.45 -4.36 -5.77
C LEU A 134 19.40 -5.37 -6.41
N ARG A 135 19.35 -6.64 -5.99
CA ARG A 135 20.08 -7.74 -6.62
C ARG A 135 19.57 -7.97 -8.03
N ALA A 136 18.26 -8.03 -8.30
CA ALA A 136 17.73 -8.20 -9.65
C ALA A 136 18.11 -7.03 -10.59
N ILE A 137 18.24 -5.81 -10.05
CA ILE A 137 18.76 -4.66 -10.80
C ILE A 137 20.29 -4.78 -10.98
N GLY A 138 20.99 -5.20 -9.92
CA GLY A 138 22.45 -5.28 -9.81
C GLY A 138 23.08 -6.58 -10.32
N THR A 139 22.31 -7.60 -10.69
CA THR A 139 22.79 -8.85 -11.31
C THR A 139 23.30 -8.61 -12.72
N GLY A 140 23.05 -7.42 -13.29
CA GLY A 140 23.79 -6.96 -14.47
C GLY A 140 25.28 -6.70 -14.21
N GLY A 141 25.71 -6.64 -12.93
CA GLY A 141 27.03 -6.15 -12.56
C GLY A 141 27.21 -4.68 -12.94
N VAL A 142 27.98 -3.96 -12.14
CA VAL A 142 28.49 -2.64 -12.56
C VAL A 142 29.72 -2.96 -13.40
N ALA A 143 29.59 -3.20 -14.70
CA ALA A 143 30.73 -3.49 -15.56
C ALA A 143 31.37 -2.19 -16.07
N CYS A 144 32.69 -2.12 -16.13
CA CYS A 144 33.40 -1.01 -16.78
C CYS A 144 33.00 -0.96 -18.26
N PRO A 145 32.53 0.19 -18.79
CA PRO A 145 32.09 0.28 -20.18
C PRO A 145 33.24 0.13 -21.19
N LEU A 146 34.49 0.34 -20.77
CA LEU A 146 35.66 0.27 -21.65
C LEU A 146 36.24 -1.15 -21.75
N CYS A 147 36.37 -1.86 -20.62
CA CYS A 147 37.03 -3.17 -20.58
C CYS A 147 36.13 -4.33 -20.12
N GLY A 148 34.89 -4.07 -19.70
CA GLY A 148 33.96 -5.09 -19.23
C GLY A 148 34.23 -5.62 -17.82
N TYR A 149 35.24 -5.11 -17.10
CA TYR A 149 35.57 -5.57 -15.75
C TYR A 149 34.44 -5.31 -14.76
N ASN A 150 34.12 -6.30 -13.91
CA ASN A 150 33.09 -6.18 -12.89
C ASN A 150 33.56 -5.27 -11.73
N MET A 151 33.02 -4.05 -11.68
CA MET A 151 33.29 -3.05 -10.65
C MET A 151 32.38 -3.17 -9.41
N THR A 152 31.58 -4.24 -9.31
CA THR A 152 30.70 -4.44 -8.15
C THR A 152 31.52 -4.64 -6.88
N GLY A 153 31.29 -3.80 -5.87
CA GLY A 153 31.97 -3.90 -4.57
C GLY A 153 33.27 -3.08 -4.45
N LEU A 154 33.71 -2.41 -5.52
CA LEU A 154 34.78 -1.42 -5.44
C LEU A 154 34.28 -0.17 -4.72
N ARG A 155 35.13 0.41 -3.87
CA ARG A 155 34.84 1.66 -3.13
C ARG A 155 35.14 2.92 -3.95
N GLU A 156 35.97 2.78 -4.97
CA GLU A 156 36.39 3.87 -5.84
C GLU A 156 35.73 3.73 -7.22
N ALA A 157 35.32 4.84 -7.82
CA ALA A 157 34.79 4.87 -9.18
C ALA A 157 35.92 4.82 -10.24
N ARG A 158 36.95 4.00 -10.00
CA ARG A 158 38.08 3.76 -10.88
C ARG A 158 38.21 2.27 -11.17
N CYS A 159 38.30 1.92 -12.45
CA CYS A 159 38.51 0.53 -12.86
C CYS A 159 39.96 0.11 -12.58
N PRO A 160 40.21 -1.00 -11.86
CA PRO A 160 41.56 -1.47 -11.58
C PRO A 160 42.27 -2.02 -12.82
N GLU A 161 41.52 -2.53 -13.81
CA GLU A 161 42.10 -3.13 -15.02
C GLU A 161 42.53 -2.08 -16.06
N CYS A 162 41.68 -1.09 -16.36
CA CYS A 162 41.97 -0.09 -17.39
C CYS A 162 42.34 1.30 -16.85
N GLY A 163 42.23 1.52 -15.53
CA GLY A 163 42.55 2.80 -14.89
C GLY A 163 41.54 3.92 -15.10
N ALA A 164 40.49 3.69 -15.91
CA ALA A 164 39.47 4.69 -16.19
C ALA A 164 38.70 5.07 -14.91
N SER A 165 38.56 6.37 -14.69
CA SER A 165 37.76 6.94 -13.60
C SER A 165 36.50 7.57 -14.16
N PHE A 166 35.38 7.35 -13.50
CA PHE A 166 34.08 7.89 -13.92
C PHE A 166 33.44 8.65 -12.78
N THR A 167 32.70 9.72 -13.10
CA THR A 167 31.70 10.24 -12.18
C THR A 167 30.49 9.28 -12.13
N LEU A 168 29.73 9.31 -11.04
CA LEU A 168 28.52 8.48 -10.91
C LEU A 168 27.50 8.76 -12.04
N ASP A 169 27.40 10.01 -12.48
CA ASP A 169 26.47 10.43 -13.54
C ASP A 169 26.92 9.93 -14.93
N GLU A 170 28.21 10.09 -15.27
CA GLU A 170 28.77 9.53 -16.52
C GLU A 170 28.62 8.02 -16.57
N PHE A 171 28.88 7.35 -15.45
CA PHE A 171 28.77 5.90 -15.37
C PHE A 171 27.32 5.43 -15.58
N ALA A 172 26.34 6.11 -14.97
CA ALA A 172 24.93 5.80 -15.16
C ALA A 172 24.48 6.00 -16.62
N LEU A 173 24.97 7.05 -17.28
CA LEU A 173 24.70 7.32 -18.70
C LEU A 173 25.25 6.19 -19.59
N MET A 174 26.54 5.85 -19.48
CA MET A 174 27.17 4.80 -20.29
C MET A 174 26.54 3.42 -20.08
N CYS A 175 26.19 3.07 -18.83
CA CYS A 175 25.48 1.81 -18.57
C CYS A 175 24.09 1.77 -19.22
N SER A 176 23.39 2.91 -19.30
CA SER A 176 22.08 2.98 -19.95
C SER A 176 22.18 2.78 -21.45
N GLU A 177 23.20 3.35 -22.10
CA GLU A 177 23.48 3.22 -23.53
C GLU A 177 23.86 1.79 -23.90
N ASN A 178 24.82 1.19 -23.18
CA ASN A 178 25.24 -0.20 -23.41
C ASN A 178 24.07 -1.19 -23.24
N ARG A 179 23.18 -0.95 -22.28
CA ARG A 179 21.99 -1.78 -22.09
C ARG A 179 20.98 -1.60 -23.23
N ALA A 180 20.84 -0.39 -23.77
CA ALA A 180 20.01 -0.12 -24.95
C ALA A 180 20.61 -0.72 -26.23
N GLU A 181 21.93 -0.78 -26.36
CA GLU A 181 22.62 -1.47 -27.47
C GLU A 181 22.50 -2.99 -27.36
N ALA A 182 22.74 -3.56 -26.18
CA ALA A 182 22.58 -5.00 -25.94
C ALA A 182 21.13 -5.47 -26.22
N ALA A 183 20.13 -4.66 -25.87
CA ALA A 183 18.74 -4.94 -26.20
C ALA A 183 18.46 -4.90 -27.72
N ARG A 184 19.18 -4.04 -28.47
CA ARG A 184 19.08 -3.95 -29.94
C ARG A 184 19.77 -5.12 -30.63
N SER A 185 20.91 -5.58 -30.13
CA SER A 185 21.67 -6.69 -30.71
C SER A 185 21.14 -8.08 -30.33
N GLY A 186 20.51 -8.21 -29.15
CA GLY A 186 19.98 -9.48 -28.63
C GLY A 186 18.62 -9.93 -29.18
N GLY A 187 18.01 -9.19 -30.12
CA GLY A 187 16.71 -9.53 -30.74
C GLY A 187 16.80 -10.41 -31.99
N GLY A 188 17.97 -10.96 -32.32
CA GLY A 188 18.24 -11.70 -33.57
C GLY A 188 18.77 -13.12 -33.39
N VAL A 189 18.34 -13.83 -32.33
CA VAL A 189 18.59 -15.28 -32.18
C VAL A 189 17.27 -16.04 -32.24
#